data_AF-A0A3N5R031-F1
#
_entry.id   AF-A0A3N5R031-F1
#
_cell.length_a   1.000
_cell.length_b   1.000
_cell.length_c   1.000
_cell.angle_alpha   90.00
_cell.angle_beta   90.00
_cell.angle_gamma   90.00
#
_symmetry.space_group_name_H-M   'P 1'
#
loop_
_entity.id
_entity.type
_entity.pdbx_description
1 polymer ?
#
loop_
_entity_poly.entity_id
_entity_poly.type
_entity_poly.pdbx_seq_one_letter_code
_entity_poly.pdbx_strand_id
1 'polypeptide(L)'
;MLDKVDNEPASNGFFTFAHEVGHGGSLVDEYIEQTTPTKFPFATWLDGFDSNSPGSPFSLDVESMMRQNKEVRARHSWHLAELFRKLDSNNFDYKVKHNNNEYFLPHLNEAPIRNFVGWPDKREPDIERSEHGKYSLFLYPLGKDEYSSKVIPSLTKKPGDYDGIFVVLIKMKFDFPIDDETKIHDFLNNINSRIYKKFNFKFGIKNKSGSLYQNCLLHFSTRYFADDYSDSEPHDDDEHIKIKIKETGKSEWDSGVFSNKHKLFFSMDVPHIFTNFFANMAGLSDGTEDNLSSYLPIVNKLLPNVEIFKFIS
;
A
#
# COMPACT_ATOMS: atom_id res chain seq x y z
N MET A 1 15.39 -20.20 -43.23
CA MET A 1 14.16 -20.94 -42.90
C MET A 1 14.23 -21.25 -41.42
N LEU A 2 13.80 -20.31 -40.58
CA LEU A 2 13.69 -20.47 -39.13
C LEU A 2 12.22 -20.72 -38.85
N ASP A 3 11.79 -21.94 -39.10
CA ASP A 3 10.47 -22.43 -38.70
C ASP A 3 10.58 -23.00 -37.29
N LYS A 4 10.16 -22.18 -36.32
CA LYS A 4 9.44 -22.64 -35.12
C LYS A 4 8.39 -21.60 -34.80
N VAL A 5 7.24 -21.81 -35.43
CA VAL A 5 5.96 -21.20 -35.10
C VAL A 5 5.46 -21.93 -33.85
N ASP A 6 5.82 -21.43 -32.68
CA ASP A 6 5.17 -21.75 -31.39
C ASP A 6 5.12 -20.46 -30.53
N ASN A 7 4.69 -19.36 -31.14
CA ASN A 7 4.36 -18.10 -30.46
C ASN A 7 2.83 -17.92 -30.38
N GLU A 8 2.09 -19.02 -30.22
CA GLU A 8 0.71 -18.92 -29.75
C GLU A 8 0.78 -18.60 -28.25
N PRO A 9 0.34 -17.41 -27.79
CA PRO A 9 0.32 -17.12 -26.38
C PRO A 9 -0.58 -18.15 -25.67
N ALA A 10 -0.13 -18.68 -24.54
CA ALA A 10 -0.87 -19.69 -23.76
C ALA A 10 -2.31 -19.24 -23.39
N SER A 11 -2.57 -17.94 -23.48
CA SER A 11 -3.90 -17.34 -23.55
C SER A 11 -3.84 -15.95 -24.18
N ASN A 12 -4.89 -15.52 -24.87
CA ASN A 12 -5.08 -14.10 -25.21
C ASN A 12 -5.06 -13.24 -23.94
N GLY A 13 -4.39 -12.09 -23.97
CA GLY A 13 -4.55 -11.04 -22.95
C GLY A 13 -3.49 -10.97 -21.85
N PHE A 14 -2.28 -11.52 -22.05
CA PHE A 14 -1.16 -11.32 -21.12
C PHE A 14 -0.02 -10.50 -21.75
N PHE A 15 0.30 -9.36 -21.13
CA PHE A 15 1.33 -8.40 -21.51
C PHE A 15 2.72 -8.77 -20.93
N THR A 16 3.07 -10.05 -20.84
CA THR A 16 4.33 -10.51 -20.21
C THR A 16 5.56 -9.84 -20.82
N PHE A 17 5.70 -9.84 -22.16
CA PHE A 17 6.86 -9.16 -22.78
C PHE A 17 6.89 -7.66 -22.46
N ALA A 18 5.74 -6.99 -22.45
CA ALA A 18 5.67 -5.57 -22.12
C ALA A 18 5.94 -5.30 -20.63
N HIS A 19 5.60 -6.22 -19.74
CA HIS A 19 5.95 -6.19 -18.32
C HIS A 19 7.47 -6.27 -18.12
N GLU A 20 8.11 -7.27 -18.71
CA GLU A 20 9.58 -7.42 -18.63
C GLU A 20 10.32 -6.23 -19.26
N VAL A 21 9.84 -5.74 -20.41
CA VAL A 21 10.37 -4.51 -21.02
C VAL A 21 10.10 -3.29 -20.14
N GLY A 22 8.97 -3.27 -19.44
CA GLY A 22 8.63 -2.27 -18.43
C GLY A 22 9.69 -2.17 -17.34
N HIS A 23 10.15 -3.31 -16.80
CA HIS A 23 11.28 -3.35 -15.88
C HIS A 23 12.55 -2.76 -16.49
N GLY A 24 12.89 -3.17 -17.72
CA GLY A 24 13.99 -2.58 -18.48
C GLY A 24 13.86 -1.07 -18.68
N GLY A 25 12.62 -0.56 -18.67
CA GLY A 25 12.26 0.85 -18.78
C GLY A 25 12.12 1.61 -17.45
N SER A 26 12.44 1.02 -16.29
CA SER A 26 12.31 1.58 -14.91
C SER A 26 10.93 1.47 -14.23
N LEU A 27 10.03 0.64 -14.74
CA LEU A 27 8.81 0.28 -14.02
C LEU A 27 9.11 -0.77 -12.94
N VAL A 28 8.63 -0.53 -11.73
CA VAL A 28 8.68 -1.50 -10.65
C VAL A 28 7.47 -2.42 -10.70
N ASP A 29 7.58 -3.60 -10.11
CA ASP A 29 6.41 -4.41 -9.82
C ASP A 29 5.42 -3.66 -8.92
N GLU A 30 4.14 -3.76 -9.25
CA GLU A 30 3.03 -3.18 -8.50
C GLU A 30 2.37 -4.20 -7.55
N TYR A 31 2.87 -5.44 -7.50
CA TYR A 31 2.51 -6.39 -6.44
C TYR A 31 3.46 -6.26 -5.24
N ILE A 32 3.04 -6.86 -4.13
CA ILE A 32 3.81 -6.92 -2.90
C ILE A 32 4.24 -8.37 -2.76
N GLU A 33 5.50 -8.58 -2.38
CA GLU A 33 5.99 -9.92 -2.08
C GLU A 33 5.14 -10.54 -0.99
N GLN A 34 4.84 -11.82 -1.11
CA GLN A 34 3.87 -12.48 -0.25
C GLN A 34 4.63 -13.29 0.79
N THR A 35 4.18 -13.23 2.04
CA THR A 35 4.79 -14.00 3.12
C THR A 35 4.14 -15.37 3.31
N THR A 36 2.96 -15.57 2.73
CA THR A 36 2.18 -16.78 2.90
C THR A 36 2.81 -17.98 2.20
N PRO A 37 2.91 -19.13 2.89
CA PRO A 37 3.40 -20.36 2.28
C PRO A 37 2.63 -20.76 1.03
N THR A 38 3.36 -21.22 0.01
CA THR A 38 2.80 -21.58 -1.30
C THR A 38 1.72 -22.67 -1.25
N LYS A 39 1.62 -23.44 -0.16
CA LYS A 39 0.57 -24.44 0.06
C LYS A 39 -0.83 -23.84 0.30
N PHE A 40 -0.92 -22.57 0.70
CA PHE A 40 -2.19 -21.89 0.90
C PHE A 40 -2.71 -21.27 -0.40
N PRO A 41 -4.04 -21.13 -0.57
CA PRO A 41 -4.62 -20.53 -1.77
C PRO A 41 -4.17 -19.09 -1.98
N PHE A 42 -3.86 -18.71 -3.22
CA PHE A 42 -3.46 -17.34 -3.60
C PHE A 42 -4.40 -16.24 -3.08
N ALA A 43 -5.70 -16.52 -2.99
CA ALA A 43 -6.70 -15.57 -2.53
C ALA A 43 -6.59 -15.20 -1.03
N THR A 44 -5.83 -15.96 -0.24
CA THR A 44 -5.61 -15.71 1.19
C THR A 44 -4.19 -15.27 1.50
N TRP A 45 -3.36 -15.06 0.46
CA TRP A 45 -1.98 -14.63 0.65
C TRP A 45 -1.91 -13.26 1.33
N LEU A 46 -0.94 -13.15 2.23
CA LEU A 46 -0.67 -11.98 3.05
C LEU A 46 0.55 -11.26 2.51
N ASP A 47 0.43 -9.93 2.43
CA ASP A 47 1.52 -9.04 2.05
C ASP A 47 2.69 -9.18 3.03
N GLY A 48 3.84 -9.60 2.53
CA GLY A 48 5.12 -9.67 3.26
C GLY A 48 5.73 -8.30 3.50
N PHE A 49 6.86 -8.25 4.20
CA PHE A 49 7.53 -7.00 4.59
C PHE A 49 8.11 -6.22 3.43
N ASP A 50 8.62 -6.93 2.44
CA ASP A 50 9.34 -6.35 1.32
C ASP A 50 8.38 -5.85 0.23
N SER A 51 8.76 -4.73 -0.37
CA SER A 51 8.06 -4.22 -1.55
C SER A 51 8.98 -3.39 -2.41
N ASN A 52 8.82 -3.54 -3.72
CA ASN A 52 9.50 -2.73 -4.73
C ASN A 52 8.99 -1.28 -4.77
N SER A 53 7.85 -0.98 -4.14
CA SER A 53 7.31 0.37 -4.01
C SER A 53 6.84 0.66 -2.57
N PRO A 54 7.35 1.73 -1.90
CA PRO A 54 6.98 2.05 -0.52
C PRO A 54 5.47 2.18 -0.29
N GLY A 55 4.89 1.32 0.55
CA GLY A 55 3.44 1.32 0.81
C GLY A 55 2.57 0.82 -0.36
N SER A 56 3.14 0.64 -1.55
CA SER A 56 2.59 -0.08 -2.71
C SER A 56 1.22 0.47 -3.17
N PRO A 57 1.13 1.74 -3.59
CA PRO A 57 -0.14 2.44 -3.84
C PRO A 57 -0.98 1.86 -4.97
N PHE A 58 -0.37 1.08 -5.88
CA PHE A 58 -1.02 0.47 -7.06
C PHE A 58 -1.33 -1.02 -6.87
N SER A 59 -1.04 -1.59 -5.69
CA SER A 59 -1.28 -3.01 -5.39
C SER A 59 -2.75 -3.42 -5.34
N LEU A 60 -3.68 -2.50 -5.60
CA LEU A 60 -5.11 -2.76 -5.69
C LEU A 60 -5.61 -2.85 -7.13
N ASP A 61 -4.81 -2.45 -8.13
CA ASP A 61 -5.15 -2.55 -9.56
C ASP A 61 -4.84 -3.97 -10.08
N VAL A 62 -5.69 -4.95 -9.74
CA VAL A 62 -5.50 -6.39 -10.10
C VAL A 62 -5.38 -6.61 -11.61
N GLU A 63 -5.85 -5.67 -12.42
CA GLU A 63 -5.82 -5.75 -13.86
C GLU A 63 -4.61 -5.03 -14.47
N SER A 64 -3.71 -4.43 -13.68
CA SER A 64 -2.56 -3.73 -14.25
C SER A 64 -1.49 -4.68 -14.79
N MET A 65 -0.78 -4.20 -15.83
CA MET A 65 0.37 -4.88 -16.44
C MET A 65 1.46 -5.13 -15.40
N MET A 66 1.85 -4.14 -14.60
CA MET A 66 2.93 -4.29 -13.62
C MET A 66 2.51 -5.10 -12.38
N ARG A 67 1.25 -5.57 -12.30
CA ARG A 67 0.78 -6.43 -11.21
C ARG A 67 0.43 -7.85 -11.66
N GLN A 68 -0.37 -8.00 -12.71
CA GLN A 68 -0.85 -9.31 -13.20
C GLN A 68 -0.69 -9.50 -14.71
N ASN A 69 0.10 -8.66 -15.38
CA ASN A 69 0.32 -8.75 -16.82
C ASN A 69 -0.96 -8.58 -17.66
N LYS A 70 -2.02 -7.91 -17.17
CA LYS A 70 -3.31 -7.90 -17.88
C LYS A 70 -3.57 -6.67 -18.75
N GLU A 71 -3.39 -5.46 -18.22
CA GLU A 71 -3.68 -4.23 -18.98
C GLU A 71 -2.64 -3.12 -18.80
N VAL A 72 -2.31 -2.47 -19.91
CA VAL A 72 -1.47 -1.27 -19.89
C VAL A 72 -2.30 -0.09 -19.39
N ARG A 73 -1.80 0.55 -18.33
CA ARG A 73 -2.38 1.76 -17.74
C ARG A 73 -1.57 2.97 -18.23
N ALA A 74 -2.21 4.14 -18.28
CA ALA A 74 -1.54 5.37 -18.69
C ALA A 74 -0.28 5.66 -17.85
N ARG A 75 -0.29 5.26 -16.57
CA ARG A 75 0.85 5.38 -15.67
C ARG A 75 2.10 4.63 -16.09
N HIS A 76 1.96 3.52 -16.80
CA HIS A 76 3.12 2.78 -17.32
C HIS A 76 3.87 3.56 -18.41
N SER A 77 3.35 4.69 -18.89
CA SER A 77 4.07 5.60 -19.80
C SER A 77 4.64 6.84 -19.11
N TRP A 78 4.37 7.07 -17.82
CA TRP A 78 4.75 8.32 -17.15
C TRP A 78 6.26 8.51 -17.05
N HIS A 79 6.99 7.42 -16.83
CA HIS A 79 8.45 7.45 -16.75
C HIS A 79 9.10 7.96 -18.06
N LEU A 80 8.48 7.73 -19.22
CA LEU A 80 8.96 8.25 -20.52
C LEU A 80 8.78 9.77 -20.64
N ALA A 81 7.65 10.30 -20.17
CA ALA A 81 7.42 11.74 -20.17
C ALA A 81 8.40 12.47 -19.24
N GLU A 82 8.71 11.90 -18.07
CA GLU A 82 9.76 12.40 -17.18
C GLU A 82 11.16 12.35 -17.81
N LEU A 83 11.48 11.27 -18.54
CA LEU A 83 12.74 11.17 -19.28
C LEU A 83 12.86 12.25 -20.35
N PHE A 84 11.84 12.46 -21.19
CA PHE A 84 11.87 13.47 -22.24
C PHE A 84 11.99 14.89 -21.69
N ARG A 85 11.29 15.18 -20.59
CA ARG A 85 11.43 16.44 -19.84
C ARG A 85 12.84 16.64 -19.30
N LYS A 86 13.55 15.58 -18.92
CA LYS A 86 14.96 15.73 -18.55
C LYS A 86 15.82 16.06 -19.77
N LEU A 87 15.59 15.38 -20.88
CA LEU A 87 16.37 15.54 -22.12
C LEU A 87 16.19 16.93 -22.72
N ASP A 88 15.03 17.55 -22.54
CA ASP A 88 14.76 18.90 -23.04
C ASP A 88 15.18 20.03 -22.06
N SER A 89 15.80 19.69 -20.92
CA SER A 89 16.15 20.62 -19.83
C SER A 89 14.97 21.27 -19.10
N ASN A 90 13.85 20.56 -18.96
CA ASN A 90 12.58 21.02 -18.39
C ASN A 90 11.98 22.22 -19.15
N ASN A 91 12.18 22.27 -20.47
CA ASN A 91 11.67 23.36 -21.31
C ASN A 91 10.21 23.14 -21.74
N PHE A 92 9.74 21.90 -21.78
CA PHE A 92 8.38 21.57 -22.15
C PHE A 92 7.69 20.68 -21.11
N ASP A 93 6.39 20.93 -20.95
CA ASP A 93 5.51 20.01 -20.25
C ASP A 93 4.96 18.99 -21.24
N TYR A 94 5.24 17.71 -20.98
CA TYR A 94 4.76 16.62 -21.81
C TYR A 94 3.36 16.19 -21.37
N LYS A 95 2.42 16.23 -22.31
CA LYS A 95 1.06 15.73 -22.09
C LYS A 95 1.01 14.23 -22.35
N VAL A 96 0.49 13.48 -21.38
CA VAL A 96 0.22 12.04 -21.54
C VAL A 96 -1.19 11.88 -22.11
N LYS A 97 -1.29 11.11 -23.21
CA LYS A 97 -2.56 10.73 -23.83
C LYS A 97 -2.65 9.22 -23.96
N HIS A 98 -3.65 8.62 -23.31
CA HIS A 98 -3.93 7.19 -23.38
C HIS A 98 -5.44 6.96 -23.33
N ASN A 99 -6.00 6.34 -24.38
CA ASN A 99 -7.45 6.23 -24.59
C ASN A 99 -8.13 7.61 -24.48
N ASN A 100 -9.13 7.74 -23.61
CA ASN A 100 -9.88 8.98 -23.37
C ASN A 100 -9.25 9.87 -22.29
N ASN A 101 -8.09 9.47 -21.74
CA ASN A 101 -7.41 10.22 -20.69
C ASN A 101 -6.32 11.11 -21.28
N GLU A 102 -6.33 12.37 -20.87
CA GLU A 102 -5.38 13.39 -21.32
C GLU A 102 -5.06 14.33 -20.15
N TYR A 103 -3.78 14.48 -19.81
CA TYR A 103 -3.33 15.28 -18.67
C TYR A 103 -1.82 15.52 -18.74
N PHE A 104 -1.38 16.53 -18.00
CA PHE A 104 0.03 16.74 -17.70
C PHE A 104 0.36 15.98 -16.43
N LEU A 105 1.54 15.38 -16.39
CA LEU A 105 1.99 14.75 -15.16
C LEU A 105 2.16 15.82 -14.08
N PRO A 106 1.84 15.50 -12.82
CA PRO A 106 2.40 16.21 -11.69
C PRO A 106 3.94 16.29 -11.83
N HIS A 107 4.64 17.19 -11.14
CA HIS A 107 6.12 17.24 -11.18
C HIS A 107 6.75 17.03 -9.79
N LEU A 108 7.65 16.04 -9.67
CA LEU A 108 8.46 15.84 -8.47
C LEU A 108 9.71 16.69 -8.63
N ASN A 109 10.09 17.40 -7.56
CA ASN A 109 11.29 18.25 -7.57
C ASN A 109 12.59 17.44 -7.76
N GLU A 110 12.57 16.14 -7.46
CA GLU A 110 13.74 15.23 -7.51
C GLU A 110 13.81 14.37 -8.79
N ALA A 111 12.92 14.60 -9.77
CA ALA A 111 12.99 13.90 -11.05
C ALA A 111 14.30 14.24 -11.82
N PRO A 112 14.93 13.27 -12.54
CA PRO A 112 14.43 11.94 -12.88
C PRO A 112 14.93 10.82 -11.94
N ILE A 113 15.62 11.15 -10.83
CA ILE A 113 16.18 10.12 -9.92
C ILE A 113 15.04 9.28 -9.31
N ARG A 114 13.88 9.91 -9.09
CA ARG A 114 12.65 9.26 -8.67
C ARG A 114 11.55 9.58 -9.68
N ASN A 115 10.92 8.55 -10.24
CA ASN A 115 9.79 8.69 -11.15
C ASN A 115 8.45 8.52 -10.40
N PHE A 116 7.39 9.04 -11.01
CA PHE A 116 6.04 9.06 -10.45
C PHE A 116 5.38 7.71 -10.23
N VAL A 117 5.85 6.66 -10.91
CA VAL A 117 5.18 5.35 -10.88
C VAL A 117 5.61 4.56 -9.65
N GLY A 118 6.89 4.65 -9.28
CA GLY A 118 7.43 3.89 -8.15
C GLY A 118 7.48 4.66 -6.83
N TRP A 119 7.49 5.99 -6.87
CA TRP A 119 7.93 6.81 -5.73
C TRP A 119 6.91 7.83 -5.24
N PRO A 120 6.81 8.04 -3.91
CA PRO A 120 5.91 9.02 -3.34
C PRO A 120 6.46 10.44 -3.53
N ASP A 121 5.56 11.43 -3.62
CA ASP A 121 5.92 12.85 -3.61
C ASP A 121 6.42 13.28 -2.23
N LYS A 122 5.74 12.80 -1.18
CA LYS A 122 6.12 13.04 0.21
C LYS A 122 6.14 11.75 0.99
N ARG A 123 7.09 11.63 1.92
CA ARG A 123 7.20 10.48 2.81
C ARG A 123 7.74 10.88 4.17
N GLU A 124 7.26 10.18 5.19
CA GLU A 124 7.76 10.26 6.57
C GLU A 124 7.88 8.82 7.09
N PRO A 125 9.07 8.19 6.99
CA PRO A 125 9.29 6.84 7.48
C PRO A 125 9.36 6.80 9.02
N ASP A 126 8.97 5.67 9.60
CA ASP A 126 9.24 5.30 11.00
C ASP A 126 8.82 6.33 12.06
N ILE A 127 7.64 6.91 11.90
CA ILE A 127 7.08 7.88 12.85
C ILE A 127 6.78 7.22 14.19
N GLU A 128 7.52 7.61 15.21
CA GLU A 128 7.27 7.31 16.63
C GLU A 128 6.27 8.33 17.19
N ARG A 129 4.96 8.08 17.06
CA ARG A 129 3.96 8.99 17.64
C ARG A 129 2.70 8.36 18.18
N SER A 130 2.53 7.05 18.03
CA SER A 130 1.53 6.36 18.85
C SER A 130 2.13 6.07 20.23
N GLU A 131 1.29 5.93 21.25
CA GLU A 131 1.72 5.36 22.52
C GLU A 131 2.34 3.95 22.33
N HIS A 132 2.11 3.33 21.16
CA HIS A 132 2.18 1.90 20.98
C HIS A 132 2.62 1.45 19.56
N GLY A 133 3.69 2.03 18.98
CA GLY A 133 4.26 1.57 17.72
C GLY A 133 4.87 2.64 16.83
N LYS A 134 5.39 2.20 15.69
CA LYS A 134 5.80 3.05 14.57
C LYS A 134 4.85 2.90 13.39
N TYR A 135 4.87 3.85 12.47
CA TYR A 135 4.25 3.69 11.16
C TYR A 135 4.96 4.59 10.15
N SER A 136 4.83 4.26 8.88
CA SER A 136 5.39 5.06 7.79
C SER A 136 4.26 5.70 6.99
N LEU A 137 4.48 6.93 6.53
CA LEU A 137 3.51 7.67 5.72
C LEU A 137 4.06 7.94 4.33
N PHE A 138 3.20 7.77 3.32
CA PHE A 138 3.52 8.06 1.93
C PHE A 138 2.36 8.79 1.26
N LEU A 139 2.67 9.83 0.49
CA LEU A 139 1.70 10.53 -0.35
C LEU A 139 2.08 10.37 -1.81
N TYR A 140 1.24 9.66 -2.54
CA TYR A 140 1.40 9.40 -3.96
C TYR A 140 0.48 10.30 -4.77
N PRO A 141 0.99 11.07 -5.73
CA PRO A 141 0.14 11.74 -6.70
C PRO A 141 -0.39 10.75 -7.72
N LEU A 142 -1.65 10.94 -8.11
CA LEU A 142 -2.27 10.21 -9.20
C LEU A 142 -2.45 11.15 -10.39
N GLY A 143 -2.05 10.67 -11.55
CA GLY A 143 -2.49 11.21 -12.82
C GLY A 143 -3.90 10.74 -13.18
N LYS A 144 -4.42 11.24 -14.30
CA LYS A 144 -5.71 10.79 -14.84
C LYS A 144 -5.53 9.46 -15.58
N ASP A 145 -5.70 8.35 -14.89
CA ASP A 145 -5.65 7.01 -15.48
C ASP A 145 -6.88 6.19 -15.08
N GLU A 146 -6.98 4.96 -15.57
CA GLU A 146 -8.12 4.11 -15.23
C GLU A 146 -8.16 3.76 -13.74
N TYR A 147 -7.00 3.66 -13.09
CA TYR A 147 -6.95 3.36 -11.66
C TYR A 147 -7.59 4.49 -10.84
N SER A 148 -7.22 5.74 -11.12
CA SER A 148 -7.72 6.92 -10.41
C SER A 148 -9.16 7.30 -10.76
N SER A 149 -9.60 7.05 -12.00
CA SER A 149 -10.93 7.45 -12.50
C SER A 149 -12.00 6.34 -12.48
N LYS A 150 -11.60 5.06 -12.39
CA LYS A 150 -12.55 3.93 -12.36
C LYS A 150 -12.31 2.96 -11.20
N VAL A 151 -11.07 2.50 -10.99
CA VAL A 151 -10.81 1.44 -9.99
C VAL A 151 -11.06 1.95 -8.57
N ILE A 152 -10.41 3.05 -8.16
CA ILE A 152 -10.61 3.62 -6.81
C ILE A 152 -12.08 4.04 -6.60
N PRO A 153 -12.74 4.75 -7.55
CA PRO A 153 -14.16 5.05 -7.43
C PRO A 153 -15.05 3.81 -7.24
N SER A 154 -14.73 2.71 -7.92
CA SER A 154 -15.48 1.45 -7.78
C SER A 154 -15.26 0.81 -6.40
N LEU A 155 -14.03 0.79 -5.91
CA LEU A 155 -13.68 0.22 -4.60
C LEU A 155 -14.28 1.03 -3.44
N THR A 156 -14.29 2.35 -3.57
CA THR A 156 -14.85 3.28 -2.56
C THR A 156 -16.36 3.50 -2.70
N LYS A 157 -16.96 3.03 -3.80
CA LYS A 157 -18.34 3.34 -4.21
C LYS A 157 -18.64 4.85 -4.25
N LYS A 158 -17.62 5.68 -4.47
CA LYS A 158 -17.74 7.13 -4.56
C LYS A 158 -17.28 7.59 -5.94
N PRO A 159 -18.16 8.24 -6.73
CA PRO A 159 -17.77 8.77 -8.03
C PRO A 159 -16.83 9.96 -7.88
N GLY A 160 -16.02 10.19 -8.92
CA GLY A 160 -15.09 11.31 -9.03
C GLY A 160 -13.65 10.83 -9.18
N ASP A 161 -12.84 11.67 -9.82
CA ASP A 161 -11.42 11.37 -10.00
C ASP A 161 -10.67 11.54 -8.67
N TYR A 162 -9.72 10.64 -8.42
CA TYR A 162 -8.77 10.75 -7.32
C TYR A 162 -7.45 11.31 -7.86
N ASP A 163 -6.84 12.24 -7.14
CA ASP A 163 -5.56 12.86 -7.54
C ASP A 163 -4.42 12.49 -6.58
N GLY A 164 -4.70 11.65 -5.58
CA GLY A 164 -3.66 11.07 -4.74
C GLY A 164 -4.10 9.88 -3.90
N ILE A 165 -3.11 9.20 -3.36
CA ILE A 165 -3.27 8.15 -2.35
C ILE A 165 -2.36 8.49 -1.18
N PHE A 166 -2.96 8.61 -0.01
CA PHE A 166 -2.27 8.74 1.25
C PHE A 166 -2.20 7.34 1.88
N VAL A 167 -1.00 6.79 2.00
CA VAL A 167 -0.76 5.45 2.53
C VAL A 167 -0.19 5.53 3.94
N VAL A 168 -0.81 4.82 4.87
CA VAL A 168 -0.28 4.52 6.20
C VAL A 168 0.22 3.07 6.17
N LEU A 169 1.53 2.88 6.28
CA LEU A 169 2.17 1.57 6.26
C LEU A 169 2.46 1.08 7.69
N ILE A 170 2.06 -0.15 8.00
CA ILE A 170 2.34 -0.82 9.27
C ILE A 170 2.98 -2.20 9.00
N LYS A 171 4.24 -2.37 9.42
CA LYS A 171 4.97 -3.65 9.38
C LYS A 171 4.90 -4.36 10.72
N MET A 172 4.31 -5.56 10.75
CA MET A 172 4.00 -6.31 11.96
C MET A 172 4.74 -7.64 12.00
N LYS A 173 5.66 -7.80 12.95
CA LYS A 173 6.36 -9.08 13.20
C LYS A 173 5.62 -9.85 14.29
N PHE A 174 5.14 -11.05 13.97
CA PHE A 174 4.44 -11.92 14.89
C PHE A 174 5.36 -13.03 15.41
N ASP A 175 5.23 -13.33 16.70
CA ASP A 175 6.00 -14.33 17.44
C ASP A 175 4.98 -15.29 18.07
N PHE A 176 4.83 -16.48 17.49
CA PHE A 176 3.80 -17.45 17.85
C PHE A 176 4.34 -18.49 18.84
N PRO A 177 3.53 -18.96 19.81
CA PRO A 177 3.91 -20.02 20.73
C PRO A 177 3.68 -21.42 20.14
N ILE A 178 3.28 -21.50 18.86
CA ILE A 178 2.89 -22.72 18.17
C ILE A 178 3.63 -22.82 16.85
N ASP A 179 3.85 -24.04 16.39
CA ASP A 179 4.43 -24.38 15.09
C ASP A 179 3.35 -25.13 14.26
N ASP A 180 2.23 -24.45 14.02
CA ASP A 180 1.11 -24.95 13.22
C ASP A 180 0.75 -23.88 12.19
N GLU A 181 1.40 -23.96 11.02
CA GLU A 181 1.25 -22.98 9.95
C GLU A 181 -0.22 -22.76 9.53
N THR A 182 -1.09 -23.77 9.64
CA THR A 182 -2.50 -23.62 9.28
C THR A 182 -3.22 -22.72 10.27
N LYS A 183 -3.01 -22.96 11.57
CA LYS A 183 -3.58 -22.09 12.62
C LYS A 183 -3.00 -20.68 12.58
N ILE A 184 -1.72 -20.55 12.29
CA ILE A 184 -1.07 -19.24 12.13
C ILE A 184 -1.68 -18.50 10.94
N HIS A 185 -1.80 -19.17 9.78
CA HIS A 185 -2.41 -18.60 8.59
C HIS A 185 -3.84 -18.12 8.84
N ASP A 186 -4.69 -18.99 9.40
CA ASP A 186 -6.09 -18.67 9.67
C ASP A 186 -6.22 -17.48 10.61
N PHE A 187 -5.35 -17.39 11.63
CA PHE A 187 -5.31 -16.27 12.55
C PHE A 187 -4.90 -14.96 11.87
N LEU A 188 -3.79 -14.96 11.11
CA LEU A 188 -3.30 -13.77 10.42
C LEU A 188 -4.25 -13.30 9.32
N ASN A 189 -4.82 -14.23 8.54
CA ASN A 189 -5.80 -13.91 7.51
C ASN A 189 -7.10 -13.33 8.09
N ASN A 190 -7.53 -13.83 9.26
CA ASN A 190 -8.67 -13.27 9.99
C ASN A 190 -8.39 -11.82 10.43
N ILE A 191 -7.20 -11.55 10.99
CA ILE A 191 -6.77 -10.20 11.34
C ILE A 191 -6.74 -9.30 10.10
N ASN A 192 -6.08 -9.73 9.02
CA ASN A 192 -5.94 -8.96 7.79
C ASN A 192 -7.30 -8.59 7.20
N SER A 193 -8.19 -9.57 7.09
CA SER A 193 -9.57 -9.36 6.62
C SER A 193 -10.33 -8.33 7.45
N ARG A 194 -10.12 -8.31 8.77
CA ARG A 194 -10.78 -7.36 9.67
C ARG A 194 -10.20 -5.96 9.56
N ILE A 195 -8.88 -5.83 9.51
CA ILE A 195 -8.20 -4.54 9.28
C ILE A 195 -8.68 -3.96 7.96
N TYR A 196 -8.60 -4.73 6.88
CA TYR A 196 -9.02 -4.30 5.55
C TYR A 196 -10.48 -3.81 5.54
N LYS A 197 -11.41 -4.59 6.11
CA LYS A 197 -12.83 -4.20 6.18
C LYS A 197 -13.09 -2.94 7.02
N LYS A 198 -12.32 -2.73 8.09
CA LYS A 198 -12.52 -1.63 9.03
C LYS A 198 -11.89 -0.32 8.53
N PHE A 199 -10.71 -0.37 7.93
CA PHE A 199 -9.91 0.83 7.63
C PHE A 199 -9.84 1.19 6.13
N ASN A 200 -9.85 0.19 5.24
CA ASN A 200 -9.65 0.45 3.80
C ASN A 200 -10.95 0.75 3.05
N PHE A 201 -10.85 1.67 2.08
CA PHE A 201 -11.98 2.18 1.28
C PHE A 201 -13.11 2.76 2.12
N LYS A 202 -12.78 3.33 3.28
CA LYS A 202 -13.72 4.00 4.19
C LYS A 202 -13.54 5.50 4.25
N PHE A 203 -12.33 6.00 4.01
CA PHE A 203 -11.99 7.40 4.27
C PHE A 203 -11.32 8.03 3.05
N GLY A 204 -11.66 9.30 2.81
CA GLY A 204 -11.00 10.15 1.85
C GLY A 204 -10.53 11.46 2.49
N ILE A 205 -9.60 12.11 1.81
CA ILE A 205 -8.99 13.37 2.22
C ILE A 205 -9.30 14.42 1.16
N LYS A 206 -9.79 15.58 1.60
CA LYS A 206 -10.05 16.73 0.75
C LYS A 206 -9.14 17.88 1.13
N ASN A 207 -8.24 18.27 0.23
CA ASN A 207 -7.42 19.44 0.42
C ASN A 207 -8.13 20.68 -0.15
N LYS A 208 -8.27 21.73 0.67
CA LYS A 208 -8.97 22.96 0.29
C LYS A 208 -8.05 24.01 -0.36
N SER A 209 -6.75 23.72 -0.43
CA SER A 209 -5.72 24.69 -0.84
C SER A 209 -5.54 24.85 -2.35
N GLY A 210 -6.30 24.11 -3.17
CA GLY A 210 -6.18 24.13 -4.64
C GLY A 210 -4.89 23.52 -5.21
N SER A 211 -4.13 22.79 -4.39
CA SER A 211 -2.89 22.12 -4.80
C SER A 211 -3.16 20.80 -5.53
N LEU A 212 -2.08 20.16 -6.02
CA LEU A 212 -2.00 18.70 -6.15
C LEU A 212 -2.61 18.08 -4.87
N TYR A 213 -3.41 17.01 -4.92
CA TYR A 213 -4.09 16.36 -3.77
C TYR A 213 -5.45 16.92 -3.31
N GLN A 214 -6.31 17.38 -4.22
CA GLN A 214 -7.66 17.85 -3.86
C GLN A 214 -8.57 16.72 -3.37
N ASN A 215 -8.43 15.50 -3.90
CA ASN A 215 -9.23 14.34 -3.54
C ASN A 215 -8.36 13.08 -3.46
N CYS A 216 -7.98 12.70 -2.25
CA CYS A 216 -7.12 11.54 -2.02
C CYS A 216 -7.86 10.40 -1.31
N LEU A 217 -7.47 9.16 -1.63
CA LEU A 217 -7.82 7.99 -0.84
C LEU A 217 -6.92 7.93 0.40
N LEU A 218 -7.49 7.70 1.58
CA LEU A 218 -6.72 7.27 2.75
C LEU A 218 -6.70 5.73 2.77
N HIS A 219 -5.51 5.16 2.70
CA HIS A 219 -5.27 3.72 2.59
C HIS A 219 -4.32 3.24 3.69
N PHE A 220 -4.62 2.08 4.27
CA PHE A 220 -3.80 1.38 5.24
C PHE A 220 -3.20 0.14 4.58
N SER A 221 -1.87 0.09 4.57
CA SER A 221 -1.07 -0.95 3.96
C SER A 221 -0.42 -1.76 5.09
N THR A 222 -0.81 -3.02 5.22
CA THR A 222 -0.30 -3.92 6.27
C THR A 222 0.76 -4.85 5.70
N ARG A 223 1.81 -5.12 6.48
CA ARG A 223 2.85 -6.08 6.13
C ARG A 223 3.04 -7.06 7.27
N TYR A 224 3.17 -8.34 6.95
CA TYR A 224 3.22 -9.44 7.91
C TYR A 224 4.53 -10.20 7.78
N PHE A 225 5.04 -10.64 8.93
CA PHE A 225 6.13 -11.58 9.02
C PHE A 225 5.97 -12.40 10.30
N ALA A 226 6.25 -13.71 10.22
CA ALA A 226 6.22 -14.63 11.35
C ALA A 226 7.25 -15.73 11.13
N ASP A 227 8.21 -15.88 12.05
CA ASP A 227 9.38 -16.76 11.87
C ASP A 227 8.97 -18.22 11.54
N ASP A 228 7.92 -18.76 12.19
CA ASP A 228 7.41 -20.14 11.99
C ASP A 228 6.31 -20.27 10.92
N TYR A 229 6.21 -19.30 10.01
CA TYR A 229 5.16 -19.27 8.99
C TYR A 229 5.60 -18.67 7.67
N SER A 230 6.51 -17.70 7.68
CA SER A 230 6.91 -16.96 6.50
C SER A 230 7.90 -17.76 5.64
N ASP A 231 7.60 -17.92 4.34
CA ASP A 231 8.47 -18.68 3.40
C ASP A 231 9.81 -17.97 3.12
N SER A 232 9.90 -16.67 3.39
CA SER A 232 11.10 -15.87 3.23
C SER A 232 11.33 -14.97 4.44
N GLU A 233 12.59 -14.92 4.86
CA GLU A 233 13.08 -13.88 5.76
C GLU A 233 12.98 -12.53 5.06
N PRO A 234 12.53 -11.47 5.75
CA PRO A 234 12.47 -10.16 5.16
C PRO A 234 13.89 -9.67 4.89
N HIS A 235 14.07 -8.93 3.80
CA HIS A 235 15.34 -8.22 3.55
C HIS A 235 15.47 -6.95 4.39
N ASP A 236 14.37 -6.50 4.98
CA ASP A 236 14.25 -5.32 5.83
C ASP A 236 13.79 -5.72 7.25
N ASP A 237 14.69 -5.54 8.22
CA ASP A 237 14.48 -5.85 9.64
C ASP A 237 13.75 -4.73 10.41
N ASP A 238 13.38 -3.62 9.77
CA ASP A 238 12.73 -2.48 10.43
C ASP A 238 11.23 -2.77 10.68
N GLU A 239 10.94 -3.68 11.60
CA GLU A 239 9.58 -3.88 12.06
C GLU A 239 9.05 -2.63 12.76
N HIS A 240 7.82 -2.22 12.42
CA HIS A 240 7.19 -1.12 13.14
C HIS A 240 6.67 -1.56 14.51
N ILE A 241 6.33 -2.83 14.64
CA ILE A 241 5.83 -3.43 15.87
C ILE A 241 6.12 -4.94 15.94
N LYS A 242 6.50 -5.40 17.14
CA LYS A 242 6.54 -6.84 17.47
C LYS A 242 5.30 -7.25 18.25
N ILE A 243 4.65 -8.32 17.82
CA ILE A 243 3.43 -8.87 18.41
C ILE A 243 3.76 -10.27 18.94
N LYS A 244 3.75 -10.40 20.27
CA LYS A 244 3.92 -11.68 20.95
C LYS A 244 2.56 -12.32 21.14
N ILE A 245 2.34 -13.42 20.44
CA ILE A 245 1.11 -14.17 20.51
C ILE A 245 1.13 -15.11 21.71
N LYS A 246 -0.01 -15.22 22.39
CA LYS A 246 -0.27 -16.18 23.47
C LYS A 246 -1.48 -17.02 23.07
N GLU A 247 -1.52 -18.29 23.48
CA GLU A 247 -2.70 -19.12 23.22
C GLU A 247 -3.97 -18.56 23.89
N THR A 248 -3.82 -18.06 25.11
CA THR A 248 -4.91 -17.47 25.91
C THR A 248 -4.41 -16.26 26.72
N GLY A 249 -5.35 -15.46 27.23
CA GLY A 249 -5.08 -14.41 28.21
C GLY A 249 -5.49 -13.01 27.76
N LYS A 250 -5.13 -12.02 28.56
CA LYS A 250 -5.43 -10.62 28.26
C LYS A 250 -4.46 -10.10 27.20
N SER A 251 -5.02 -9.43 26.19
CA SER A 251 -4.23 -8.68 25.21
C SER A 251 -3.88 -7.31 25.79
N GLU A 252 -2.60 -6.96 25.77
CA GLU A 252 -2.10 -5.72 26.40
C GLU A 252 -0.76 -5.28 25.79
N TRP A 253 -0.54 -3.98 25.82
CA TRP A 253 0.73 -3.38 25.47
C TRP A 253 1.76 -3.65 26.56
N ASP A 254 3.01 -3.87 26.17
CA ASP A 254 4.13 -3.85 27.11
C ASP A 254 4.19 -2.46 27.78
N SER A 255 4.50 -2.46 29.07
CA SER A 255 4.71 -1.27 29.90
C SER A 255 5.79 -0.32 29.35
N GLY A 256 6.62 -0.76 28.41
CA GLY A 256 7.53 0.09 27.65
C GLY A 256 8.69 0.69 28.44
N VAL A 257 8.83 0.34 29.73
CA VAL A 257 9.79 0.99 30.65
C VAL A 257 11.26 0.74 30.26
N PHE A 258 11.56 -0.31 29.47
CA PHE A 258 12.94 -0.73 29.21
C PHE A 258 13.27 -1.14 27.77
N SER A 259 12.41 -0.94 26.77
CA SER A 259 12.79 -1.18 25.36
C SER A 259 12.20 -0.17 24.39
N ASN A 260 13.06 0.38 23.52
CA ASN A 260 12.70 1.20 22.34
C ASN A 260 11.90 0.41 21.27
N LYS A 261 11.43 -0.79 21.59
CA LYS A 261 10.60 -1.63 20.73
C LYS A 261 9.23 -1.79 21.38
N HIS A 262 8.21 -1.17 20.80
CA HIS A 262 6.82 -1.37 21.22
C HIS A 262 6.42 -2.82 20.99
N LYS A 263 5.92 -3.48 22.04
CA LYS A 263 5.48 -4.87 21.99
C LYS A 263 4.02 -4.96 22.38
N LEU A 264 3.25 -5.70 21.59
CA LEU A 264 1.89 -6.11 21.93
C LEU A 264 1.90 -7.57 22.35
N PHE A 265 1.38 -7.88 23.53
CA PHE A 265 1.00 -9.25 23.87
C PHE A 265 -0.45 -9.45 23.43
N PHE A 266 -0.71 -10.42 22.56
CA PHE A 266 -2.03 -10.62 21.99
C PHE A 266 -2.46 -12.09 22.06
N SER A 267 -3.74 -12.32 22.32
CA SER A 267 -4.26 -13.68 22.52
C SER A 267 -4.90 -14.25 21.25
N MET A 268 -4.58 -15.51 20.92
CA MET A 268 -5.08 -16.19 19.72
C MET A 268 -6.58 -16.44 19.73
N ASP A 269 -7.21 -16.53 20.90
CA ASP A 269 -8.63 -16.80 21.08
C ASP A 269 -9.55 -15.60 20.78
N VAL A 270 -8.98 -14.39 20.66
CA VAL A 270 -9.73 -13.15 20.43
C VAL A 270 -9.24 -12.34 19.21
N PRO A 271 -9.05 -12.94 18.02
CA PRO A 271 -8.57 -12.21 16.84
C PRO A 271 -9.49 -11.04 16.43
N HIS A 272 -10.75 -11.10 16.85
CA HIS A 272 -11.75 -10.09 16.55
C HIS A 272 -11.48 -8.71 17.19
N ILE A 273 -10.74 -8.65 18.31
CA ILE A 273 -10.41 -7.37 18.96
C ILE A 273 -9.11 -6.73 18.42
N PHE A 274 -8.37 -7.42 17.55
CA PHE A 274 -7.06 -6.95 17.06
C PHE A 274 -7.15 -5.55 16.42
N THR A 275 -8.25 -5.27 15.73
CA THR A 275 -8.45 -3.97 15.07
C THR A 275 -8.44 -2.76 16.00
N ASN A 276 -8.67 -2.95 17.31
CA ASN A 276 -8.59 -1.88 18.29
C ASN A 276 -7.12 -1.54 18.56
N PHE A 277 -6.26 -2.56 18.69
CA PHE A 277 -4.82 -2.37 18.83
C PHE A 277 -4.21 -1.79 17.55
N PHE A 278 -4.67 -2.25 16.39
CA PHE A 278 -4.20 -1.73 15.10
C PHE A 278 -4.44 -0.21 14.95
N ALA A 279 -5.57 0.31 15.44
CA ALA A 279 -5.83 1.75 15.41
C ALA A 279 -4.71 2.53 16.12
N ASN A 280 -4.27 2.06 17.30
CA ASN A 280 -3.13 2.64 18.01
C ASN A 280 -1.83 2.51 17.23
N MET A 281 -1.54 1.33 16.65
CA MET A 281 -0.35 1.13 15.83
C MET A 281 -0.26 2.16 14.70
N ALA A 282 -1.40 2.50 14.12
CA ALA A 282 -1.50 3.45 13.03
C ALA A 282 -1.58 4.93 13.48
N GLY A 283 -1.42 5.22 14.77
CA GLY A 283 -1.41 6.59 15.31
C GLY A 283 -2.77 7.16 15.68
N LEU A 284 -3.83 6.34 15.69
CA LEU A 284 -5.16 6.74 16.17
C LEU A 284 -5.27 6.49 17.67
N SER A 285 -6.07 7.28 18.38
CA SER A 285 -6.34 7.02 19.80
C SER A 285 -7.32 5.86 19.98
N ASP A 286 -7.24 5.19 21.13
CA ASP A 286 -8.13 4.08 21.50
C ASP A 286 -9.62 4.44 21.35
N GLY A 287 -10.36 3.59 20.62
CA GLY A 287 -11.81 3.76 20.40
C GLY A 287 -12.18 4.92 19.48
N THR A 288 -11.21 5.52 18.77
CA THR A 288 -11.44 6.68 17.89
C THR A 288 -11.39 6.34 16.40
N GLU A 289 -11.38 5.06 16.02
CA GLU A 289 -11.35 4.59 14.64
C GLU A 289 -12.50 5.11 13.75
N ASP A 290 -13.66 5.40 14.34
CA ASP A 290 -14.82 5.95 13.63
C ASP A 290 -14.90 7.48 13.72
N ASN A 291 -14.01 8.10 14.49
CA ASN A 291 -13.95 9.55 14.65
C ASN A 291 -12.99 10.15 13.62
N LEU A 292 -13.52 10.90 12.64
CA LEU A 292 -12.72 11.53 11.59
C LEU A 292 -11.62 12.46 12.14
N SER A 293 -11.80 13.06 13.33
CA SER A 293 -10.79 13.95 13.90
C SER A 293 -9.52 13.22 14.37
N SER A 294 -9.58 11.92 14.65
CA SER A 294 -8.41 11.14 15.08
C SER A 294 -7.40 10.92 13.96
N TYR A 295 -7.84 11.00 12.71
CA TYR A 295 -6.98 10.84 11.54
C TYR A 295 -6.26 12.14 11.14
N LEU A 296 -6.76 13.31 11.56
CA LEU A 296 -6.19 14.62 11.19
C LEU A 296 -4.72 14.78 11.59
N PRO A 297 -4.29 14.39 12.81
CA PRO A 297 -2.88 14.47 13.20
C PRO A 297 -1.94 13.64 12.32
N ILE A 298 -2.43 12.53 11.76
CA ILE A 298 -1.68 11.66 10.84
C ILE A 298 -1.58 12.34 9.47
N VAL A 299 -2.71 12.74 8.91
CA VAL A 299 -2.77 13.29 7.54
C VAL A 299 -2.05 14.63 7.44
N ASN A 300 -2.20 15.50 8.43
CA ASN A 300 -1.59 16.83 8.44
C ASN A 300 -0.05 16.82 8.44
N LYS A 301 0.60 15.66 8.68
CA LYS A 301 2.06 15.53 8.58
C LYS A 301 2.55 15.71 7.14
N LEU A 302 1.86 15.11 6.15
CA LEU A 302 2.24 15.26 4.73
C LEU A 302 1.35 16.27 4.00
N LEU A 303 0.11 16.42 4.44
CA LEU A 303 -0.90 17.23 3.76
C LEU A 303 -1.68 18.10 4.76
N PRO A 304 -1.18 19.32 5.07
CA PRO A 304 -1.85 20.23 5.99
C PRO A 304 -3.13 20.84 5.39
N ASN A 305 -3.99 21.40 6.24
CA ASN A 305 -5.22 22.12 5.86
C ASN A 305 -6.24 21.26 5.10
N VAL A 306 -6.39 20.02 5.54
CA VAL A 306 -7.31 19.06 4.93
C VAL A 306 -8.57 18.85 5.75
N GLU A 307 -9.57 18.30 5.09
CA GLU A 307 -10.75 17.70 5.69
C GLU A 307 -10.73 16.19 5.42
N ILE A 308 -11.04 15.39 6.44
CA ILE A 308 -11.19 13.94 6.31
C ILE A 308 -12.68 13.63 6.30
N PHE A 309 -13.11 12.79 5.37
CA PHE A 309 -14.51 12.41 5.23
C PHE A 309 -14.64 10.89 5.10
N LYS A 310 -15.79 10.36 5.53
CA LYS A 310 -16.15 8.94 5.38
C LYS A 310 -16.90 8.74 4.05
N PHE A 311 -16.59 7.68 3.32
CA PHE A 311 -17.44 7.24 2.21
C PHE A 311 -18.75 6.68 2.80
N ILE A 312 -19.88 7.16 2.31
CA ILE A 312 -21.19 6.65 2.74
C ILE A 312 -21.32 5.24 2.14
N SER A 313 -21.41 4.24 3.01
CA SER A 313 -21.63 2.84 2.62
C SER A 313 -23.10 2.54 2.38
#